data_AF-A0A2E1P348-F1
#
_entry.id   AF-A0A2E1P348-F1
#
_cell.length_a   1.000
_cell.length_b   1.000
_cell.length_c   1.000
_cell.angle_alpha   90.00
_cell.angle_beta   90.00
_cell.angle_gamma   90.00
#
_symmetry.space_group_name_H-M   'P 1'
#
loop_
_entity.id
_entity.type
_entity.pdbx_description
1 polymer ?
#
loop_
_entity_poly.entity_id
_entity_poly.type
_entity_poly.pdbx_seq_one_letter_code
_entity_poly.pdbx_strand_id
1 'polypeptide(L)'
;MKVNVESNIKEITKWTTNAQKKQIPFATQNAINTTLFQLRKEMGKQLDKKLDRPTPFTKRGFFVDKAKKNLLVGFLIMKDVVANYMQYQVDGGIRTDSKFIPIPFIPNARLNKFGNIIGKRTGLIKKDKQFIGTVKGTTGVWERTNKNQRVKLIIGFEKSVNYRPRFPFYLIAEKFSANVFNKNFVKSFNRALKSAK
;
A
#
# COMPACT_ATOMS: atom_id res chain seq x y z
N MET A 1 -9.84 0.94 7.60
CA MET A 1 -9.76 0.08 8.82
C MET A 1 -10.22 0.89 10.02
N LYS A 2 -11.07 0.31 10.88
CA LYS A 2 -11.49 0.85 12.19
C LYS A 2 -10.91 -0.05 13.27
N VAL A 3 -10.12 0.49 14.20
CA VAL A 3 -9.57 -0.26 15.36
C VAL A 3 -10.31 0.22 16.60
N ASN A 4 -10.98 -0.68 17.31
CA ASN A 4 -11.69 -0.37 18.56
C ASN A 4 -10.77 -0.70 19.75
N VAL A 5 -10.57 0.26 20.67
CA VAL A 5 -9.71 0.12 21.86
C VAL A 5 -10.45 0.54 23.13
N GLU A 6 -11.73 0.19 23.23
CA GLU A 6 -12.59 0.60 24.35
C GLU A 6 -12.25 -0.07 25.70
N SER A 7 -11.75 -1.30 25.71
CA SER A 7 -11.61 -2.08 26.97
C SER A 7 -10.56 -1.49 27.92
N ASN A 8 -9.39 -1.11 27.40
CA ASN A 8 -8.24 -0.74 28.25
C ASN A 8 -8.30 0.70 28.75
N ILE A 9 -9.03 1.58 28.07
CA ILE A 9 -9.14 3.00 28.45
C ILE A 9 -9.91 3.15 29.76
N LYS A 10 -10.97 2.34 29.97
CA LYS A 10 -11.79 2.38 31.19
C LYS A 10 -10.96 2.00 32.43
N GLU A 11 -10.11 0.99 32.33
CA GLU A 11 -9.24 0.57 33.41
C GLU A 11 -8.17 1.63 33.74
N ILE A 12 -7.50 2.17 32.71
CA ILE A 12 -6.45 3.20 32.86
C ILE A 12 -6.99 4.48 33.50
N THR A 13 -8.26 4.80 33.29
CA THR A 13 -8.87 6.07 33.73
C THR A 13 -9.69 5.93 35.01
N LYS A 14 -9.79 4.72 35.59
CA LYS A 14 -10.64 4.44 36.77
C LYS A 14 -10.33 5.34 37.97
N TRP A 15 -9.06 5.69 38.14
CA TRP A 15 -8.55 6.46 39.30
C TRP A 15 -8.48 7.98 39.05
N THR A 16 -8.99 8.45 37.91
CA THR A 16 -8.79 9.85 37.47
C THR A 16 -9.88 10.79 37.98
N THR A 17 -9.50 12.00 38.37
CA THR A 17 -10.42 13.03 38.84
C THR A 17 -11.29 13.58 37.69
N ASN A 18 -12.37 14.29 38.01
CA ASN A 18 -13.24 14.90 36.99
C ASN A 18 -12.51 15.88 36.06
N ALA A 19 -11.52 16.63 36.59
CA ALA A 19 -10.68 17.50 35.78
C ALA A 19 -9.78 16.70 34.82
N GLN A 20 -9.22 15.58 35.28
CA GLN A 20 -8.38 14.67 34.48
C GLN A 20 -9.19 13.94 33.40
N LYS A 21 -10.45 13.58 33.67
CA LYS A 21 -11.36 12.97 32.68
C LYS A 21 -11.58 13.85 31.45
N LYS A 22 -11.56 15.18 31.60
CA LYS A 22 -11.66 16.13 30.45
C LYS A 22 -10.49 16.03 29.47
N GLN A 23 -9.36 15.45 29.89
CA GLN A 23 -8.20 15.22 29.04
C GLN A 23 -8.25 13.92 28.25
N ILE A 24 -9.15 12.97 28.59
CA ILE A 24 -9.25 11.67 27.93
C ILE A 24 -9.42 11.83 26.41
N PRO A 25 -10.37 12.64 25.88
CA PRO A 25 -10.53 12.75 24.43
C PRO A 25 -9.30 13.32 23.72
N PHE A 26 -8.59 14.27 24.36
CA PHE A 26 -7.37 14.84 23.80
C PHE A 26 -6.22 13.82 23.80
N ALA A 27 -6.06 13.07 24.88
CA ALA A 27 -5.10 11.98 24.96
C ALA A 27 -5.39 10.88 23.93
N THR A 28 -6.66 10.46 23.81
CA THR A 28 -7.11 9.45 22.83
C THR A 28 -6.82 9.91 21.40
N GLN A 29 -7.17 11.15 21.04
CA GLN A 29 -6.87 11.71 19.73
C GLN A 29 -5.36 11.63 19.41
N ASN A 30 -4.51 12.06 20.36
CA ASN A 30 -3.06 12.03 20.19
C ASN A 30 -2.52 10.60 20.08
N ALA A 31 -3.09 9.66 20.84
CA ALA A 31 -2.73 8.25 20.79
C ALA A 31 -3.07 7.62 19.44
N ILE A 32 -4.28 7.88 18.91
CA ILE A 32 -4.70 7.43 17.58
C ILE A 32 -3.74 7.97 16.53
N ASN A 33 -3.50 9.28 16.52
CA ASN A 33 -2.64 9.92 15.53
C ASN A 33 -1.21 9.37 15.59
N THR A 34 -0.64 9.23 16.79
CA THR A 34 0.70 8.66 16.98
C THR A 34 0.78 7.22 16.46
N THR A 35 -0.22 6.41 16.77
CA THR A 35 -0.31 5.01 16.32
C THR A 35 -0.40 4.93 14.79
N LEU A 36 -1.23 5.77 14.16
CA LEU A 36 -1.37 5.82 12.70
C LEU A 36 -0.08 6.25 12.00
N PHE A 37 0.66 7.23 12.55
CA PHE A 37 1.95 7.62 11.98
C PHE A 37 3.03 6.55 12.13
N GLN A 38 3.03 5.80 13.24
CA GLN A 38 3.91 4.64 13.41
C GLN A 38 3.52 3.51 12.45
N LEU A 39 2.23 3.23 12.32
CA LEU A 39 1.70 2.22 11.41
C LEU A 39 2.04 2.56 9.95
N ARG A 40 1.93 3.84 9.55
CA ARG A 40 2.34 4.31 8.22
C ARG A 40 3.80 3.92 7.90
N LYS A 41 4.70 4.10 8.86
CA LYS A 41 6.12 3.72 8.71
C LYS A 41 6.27 2.20 8.63
N GLU A 42 5.54 1.45 9.47
CA GLU A 42 5.57 0.00 9.45
C GLU A 42 5.05 -0.58 8.14
N MET A 43 3.95 -0.05 7.60
CA MET A 43 3.42 -0.45 6.29
C MET A 43 4.45 -0.29 5.18
N GLY A 44 5.20 0.82 5.18
CA GLY A 44 6.32 1.02 4.26
C GLY A 44 7.38 -0.08 4.34
N LYS A 45 7.74 -0.53 5.56
CA LYS A 45 8.69 -1.63 5.78
C LYS A 45 8.11 -2.99 5.37
N GLN A 46 6.82 -3.22 5.64
CA GLN A 46 6.17 -4.48 5.29
C GLN A 46 6.03 -4.65 3.78
N LEU A 47 5.88 -3.55 3.02
CA LEU A 47 5.95 -3.63 1.55
C LEU A 47 7.28 -4.21 1.07
N ASP A 48 8.41 -3.76 1.64
CA ASP A 48 9.74 -4.28 1.28
C ASP A 48 9.89 -5.78 1.60
N LYS A 49 9.19 -6.29 2.61
CA LYS A 49 9.23 -7.71 3.02
C LYS A 49 8.28 -8.60 2.21
N LYS A 50 7.17 -8.05 1.72
CA LYS A 50 6.06 -8.83 1.15
C LYS A 50 5.97 -8.75 -0.37
N LEU A 51 6.52 -7.70 -0.97
CA LEU A 51 6.48 -7.47 -2.42
C LEU A 51 7.88 -7.49 -3.03
N ASP A 52 7.97 -7.93 -4.27
CA ASP A 52 9.23 -7.84 -5.04
C ASP A 52 9.51 -6.38 -5.42
N ARG A 53 10.57 -5.81 -4.84
CA ARG A 53 11.16 -4.50 -5.18
C ARG A 53 10.12 -3.38 -5.36
N PRO A 54 9.28 -3.08 -4.34
CA PRO A 54 8.26 -2.03 -4.45
C PRO A 54 8.89 -0.65 -4.68
N THR A 55 8.25 0.16 -5.51
CA THR A 55 8.78 1.50 -5.84
C THR A 55 8.70 2.46 -4.63
N PRO A 56 9.60 3.45 -4.50
CA PRO A 56 9.49 4.48 -3.48
C PRO A 56 8.18 5.29 -3.55
N PHE A 57 7.54 5.36 -4.72
CA PHE A 57 6.23 5.98 -4.87
C PHE A 57 5.15 5.16 -4.16
N THR A 58 5.13 3.84 -4.37
CA THR A 58 4.23 2.91 -3.68
C THR A 58 4.42 2.97 -2.16
N LYS A 59 5.67 2.92 -1.69
CA LYS A 59 5.99 2.94 -0.25
C LYS A 59 5.56 4.22 0.46
N ARG A 60 5.66 5.37 -0.21
CA ARG A 60 5.20 6.67 0.29
C ARG A 60 3.72 6.93 0.01
N GLY A 61 3.00 5.96 -0.54
CA GLY A 61 1.59 6.04 -0.91
C GLY A 61 0.64 6.12 0.28
N PHE A 62 1.07 5.74 1.47
CA PHE A 62 0.25 5.83 2.67
C PHE A 62 0.24 7.24 3.26
N PHE A 63 -0.92 7.69 3.70
CA PHE A 63 -1.11 8.93 4.46
C PHE A 63 -2.09 8.73 5.61
N VAL A 64 -2.00 9.62 6.60
CA VAL A 64 -2.82 9.59 7.81
C VAL A 64 -3.86 10.69 7.70
N ASP A 65 -5.12 10.30 7.70
CA ASP A 65 -6.22 11.20 8.02
C ASP A 65 -6.39 11.22 9.54
N LYS A 66 -6.18 12.39 10.13
CA LYS A 66 -5.97 12.52 11.57
C LYS A 66 -7.30 12.44 12.32
N ALA A 67 -7.26 11.78 13.47
CA ALA A 67 -8.33 11.86 14.45
C ALA A 67 -8.51 13.28 14.99
N LYS A 68 -9.77 13.64 15.21
CA LYS A 68 -10.23 14.86 15.88
C LYS A 68 -10.74 14.54 17.28
N LYS A 69 -10.62 15.47 18.23
CA LYS A 69 -10.99 15.29 19.65
C LYS A 69 -12.45 14.89 19.87
N ASN A 70 -13.35 15.37 19.00
CA ASN A 70 -14.79 15.13 19.09
C ASN A 70 -15.24 13.82 18.44
N LEU A 71 -14.49 13.30 17.46
CA LEU A 71 -14.86 12.08 16.73
C LEU A 71 -14.05 10.86 17.18
N LEU A 72 -12.79 11.05 17.57
CA LEU A 72 -11.86 9.99 18.00
C LEU A 72 -11.73 8.85 16.97
N VAL A 73 -11.82 9.18 15.68
CA VAL A 73 -11.59 8.26 14.56
C VAL A 73 -10.56 8.87 13.63
N GLY A 74 -9.55 8.09 13.25
CA GLY A 74 -8.57 8.44 12.22
C GLY A 74 -8.30 7.25 11.32
N PHE A 75 -7.77 7.52 10.13
CA PHE A 75 -7.58 6.51 9.10
C PHE A 75 -6.15 6.49 8.56
N LEU A 76 -5.66 5.29 8.26
CA LEU A 76 -4.54 5.11 7.35
C LEU A 76 -5.09 4.80 5.96
N ILE A 77 -4.76 5.65 4.99
CA ILE A 77 -5.31 5.61 3.64
C ILE A 77 -4.15 5.50 2.63
N MET A 78 -4.41 4.86 1.49
CA MET A 78 -3.52 4.88 0.32
C MET A 78 -3.97 5.96 -0.65
N LYS A 79 -3.04 6.70 -1.24
CA LYS A 79 -3.36 7.58 -2.39
C LYS A 79 -4.07 6.78 -3.47
N ASP A 80 -5.09 7.35 -4.12
CA ASP A 80 -5.93 6.64 -5.09
C ASP A 80 -5.13 5.95 -6.19
N VAL A 81 -4.14 6.66 -6.76
CA VAL A 81 -3.23 6.09 -7.78
C VAL A 81 -2.49 4.85 -7.28
N VAL A 82 -2.14 4.81 -5.99
CA VAL A 82 -1.50 3.66 -5.34
C VAL A 82 -2.52 2.56 -5.06
N ALA A 83 -3.69 2.92 -4.53
CA ALA A 83 -4.78 1.99 -4.23
C ALA A 83 -5.23 1.22 -5.48
N ASN A 84 -5.32 1.89 -6.64
CA ASN A 84 -5.74 1.30 -7.91
C ASN A 84 -4.98 0.03 -8.34
N TYR A 85 -3.71 -0.09 -7.97
CA TYR A 85 -2.94 -1.31 -8.23
C TYR A 85 -2.63 -2.12 -6.96
N MET A 86 -2.59 -1.47 -5.79
CA MET A 86 -2.35 -2.16 -4.52
C MET A 86 -3.54 -2.99 -4.06
N GLN A 87 -4.77 -2.65 -4.45
CA GLN A 87 -5.96 -3.44 -4.11
C GLN A 87 -5.79 -4.91 -4.50
N TYR A 88 -5.21 -5.19 -5.68
CA TYR A 88 -4.97 -6.56 -6.12
C TYR A 88 -3.89 -7.28 -5.30
N GLN A 89 -2.98 -6.54 -4.66
CA GLN A 89 -2.00 -7.13 -3.75
C GLN A 89 -2.61 -7.37 -2.37
N VAL A 90 -3.63 -6.62 -1.97
CA VAL A 90 -4.29 -6.75 -0.67
C VAL A 90 -5.38 -7.81 -0.72
N ASP A 91 -6.30 -7.69 -1.67
CA ASP A 91 -7.52 -8.47 -1.75
C ASP A 91 -7.45 -9.59 -2.81
N GLY A 92 -6.46 -9.52 -3.73
CA GLY A 92 -6.41 -10.39 -4.90
C GLY A 92 -7.39 -9.98 -5.98
N GLY A 93 -7.84 -10.94 -6.77
CA GLY A 93 -8.89 -10.75 -7.77
C GLY A 93 -8.38 -10.53 -9.18
N ILE A 94 -9.30 -10.25 -10.10
CA ILE A 94 -9.00 -10.15 -11.54
C ILE A 94 -8.89 -8.67 -11.90
N ARG A 95 -7.74 -8.29 -12.46
CA ARG A 95 -7.57 -7.00 -13.12
C ARG A 95 -7.97 -7.15 -14.58
N THR A 96 -8.86 -6.29 -15.05
CA THR A 96 -9.26 -6.21 -16.46
C THR A 96 -8.87 -4.86 -17.05
N ASP A 97 -8.70 -4.82 -18.37
CA ASP A 97 -8.47 -3.60 -19.14
C ASP A 97 -9.25 -3.67 -20.46
N SER A 98 -9.85 -2.56 -20.90
CA SER A 98 -10.67 -2.53 -22.12
C SER A 98 -9.84 -2.70 -23.39
N LYS A 99 -8.54 -2.39 -23.33
CA LYS A 99 -7.61 -2.59 -24.44
C LYS A 99 -6.78 -3.84 -24.19
N PHE A 100 -5.82 -3.75 -23.27
CA PHE A 100 -4.93 -4.82 -22.87
C PHE A 100 -3.99 -4.37 -21.74
N ILE A 101 -3.51 -5.35 -21.00
CA ILE A 101 -2.50 -5.24 -19.96
C ILE A 101 -1.17 -5.70 -20.56
N PRO A 102 -0.17 -4.82 -20.70
CA PRO A 102 1.14 -5.21 -21.19
C PRO A 102 1.93 -5.95 -20.10
N ILE A 103 2.25 -7.20 -20.35
CA ILE A 103 3.01 -8.09 -19.46
C ILE A 103 4.42 -8.29 -20.02
N PRO A 104 5.48 -7.92 -19.29
CA PRO A 104 6.85 -8.10 -19.76
C PRO A 104 7.21 -9.59 -19.84
N PHE A 105 7.75 -10.03 -20.98
CA PHE A 105 8.27 -11.38 -21.14
C PHE A 105 9.74 -11.43 -20.73
N ILE A 106 10.06 -12.13 -19.63
CA ILE A 106 11.42 -12.25 -19.09
C ILE A 106 12.10 -13.46 -19.76
N PRO A 107 13.36 -13.36 -20.24
CA PRO A 107 14.33 -12.27 -20.02
C PRO A 107 14.34 -11.18 -21.10
N ASN A 108 13.43 -11.20 -22.06
CA ASN A 108 13.50 -10.34 -23.25
C ASN A 108 13.14 -8.87 -23.00
N ALA A 109 12.20 -8.60 -22.09
CA ALA A 109 11.74 -7.26 -21.76
C ALA A 109 12.80 -6.44 -21.02
N ARG A 110 12.97 -5.17 -21.40
CA ARG A 110 13.84 -4.23 -20.65
C ARG A 110 13.06 -3.64 -19.48
N LEU A 111 13.49 -3.97 -18.27
CA LEU A 111 12.86 -3.53 -17.02
C LEU A 111 13.80 -2.61 -16.22
N ASN A 112 13.23 -1.67 -15.48
CA ASN A 112 14.00 -0.91 -14.49
C ASN A 112 14.30 -1.78 -13.25
N LYS A 113 15.07 -1.24 -12.31
CA LYS A 113 15.44 -1.95 -11.07
C LYS A 113 14.26 -2.43 -10.21
N PHE A 114 13.05 -1.94 -10.47
CA PHE A 114 11.81 -2.31 -9.78
C PHE A 114 10.92 -3.25 -10.60
N GLY A 115 11.42 -3.82 -11.70
CA GLY A 115 10.66 -4.74 -12.56
C GLY A 115 9.63 -4.08 -13.47
N ASN A 116 9.61 -2.75 -13.59
CA ASN A 116 8.68 -2.04 -14.47
C ASN A 116 9.24 -1.87 -15.89
N ILE A 117 8.38 -1.97 -16.91
CA ILE A 117 8.73 -1.71 -18.32
C ILE A 117 9.28 -0.28 -18.48
N ILE A 118 10.52 -0.16 -18.96
CA ILE A 118 11.18 1.13 -19.16
C ILE A 118 10.48 1.91 -20.27
N GLY A 119 10.20 3.19 -20.03
CA GLY A 119 9.62 4.07 -21.04
C GLY A 119 8.17 3.73 -21.41
N LYS A 120 7.43 2.98 -20.59
CA LYS A 120 6.05 2.56 -20.89
C LYS A 120 5.14 3.73 -21.32
N ARG A 121 5.33 4.92 -20.74
CA ARG A 121 4.53 6.12 -21.06
C ARG A 121 4.75 6.65 -22.48
N THR A 122 5.92 6.40 -23.07
CA THR A 122 6.26 6.80 -24.46
C THR A 122 6.00 5.66 -25.45
N GLY A 123 5.11 4.73 -25.12
CA GLY A 123 4.80 3.55 -25.94
C GLY A 123 5.55 2.28 -25.51
N LEU A 124 5.27 1.17 -26.18
CA LEU A 124 5.83 -0.15 -25.86
C LEU A 124 6.90 -0.64 -26.85
N ILE A 125 6.91 -0.11 -28.08
CA ILE A 125 7.98 -0.31 -29.06
C ILE A 125 9.14 0.63 -28.72
N LYS A 126 10.36 0.09 -28.67
CA LYS A 126 11.59 0.82 -28.28
C LYS A 126 12.74 0.69 -29.27
N LYS A 127 12.56 -0.08 -30.35
CA LYS A 127 13.56 -0.29 -31.40
C LYS A 127 12.85 -0.49 -32.74
N ASP A 128 13.50 -0.17 -33.84
CA ASP A 128 12.92 -0.26 -35.19
C ASP A 128 12.57 -1.70 -35.60
N LYS A 129 13.34 -2.67 -35.09
CA LYS A 129 13.07 -4.10 -35.26
C LYS A 129 11.91 -4.64 -34.39
N GLN A 130 11.29 -3.81 -33.57
CA GLN A 130 10.13 -4.19 -32.76
C GLN A 130 8.82 -3.78 -33.41
N PHE A 131 7.82 -4.64 -33.32
CA PHE A 131 6.50 -4.40 -33.89
C PHE A 131 5.42 -5.00 -32.99
N ILE A 132 4.19 -4.48 -33.09
CA ILE A 132 3.02 -5.09 -32.45
C ILE A 132 2.39 -6.07 -33.43
N GLY A 133 2.07 -7.27 -32.97
CA GLY A 133 1.39 -8.26 -33.80
C GLY A 133 1.03 -9.53 -33.05
N THR A 134 0.28 -10.40 -33.72
CA THR A 134 -0.09 -11.72 -33.23
C THR A 134 0.78 -12.76 -33.90
N VAL A 135 1.55 -13.52 -33.10
CA VAL A 135 2.40 -14.60 -33.60
C VAL A 135 2.07 -15.85 -32.80
N LYS A 136 1.72 -16.94 -33.49
CA LYS A 136 1.33 -18.23 -32.88
C LYS A 136 0.25 -18.07 -31.78
N GLY A 137 -0.74 -17.23 -32.03
CA GLY A 137 -1.86 -16.98 -31.10
C GLY A 137 -1.57 -15.99 -29.97
N THR A 138 -0.35 -15.47 -29.83
CA THR A 138 -0.01 -14.48 -28.79
C THR A 138 0.12 -13.09 -29.40
N THR A 139 -0.73 -12.17 -28.94
CA THR A 139 -0.66 -10.74 -29.31
C THR A 139 0.33 -10.03 -28.39
N GLY A 140 1.21 -9.20 -28.96
CA GLY A 140 2.18 -8.46 -28.16
C GLY A 140 3.19 -7.65 -28.97
N VAL A 141 4.18 -7.09 -28.27
CA VAL A 141 5.37 -6.51 -28.88
C VAL A 141 6.38 -7.64 -29.15
N TRP A 142 6.73 -7.82 -30.41
CA TRP A 142 7.71 -8.79 -30.88
C TRP A 142 8.95 -8.08 -31.41
N GLU A 143 10.14 -8.67 -31.25
CA GLU A 143 11.38 -8.17 -31.85
C GLU A 143 11.86 -9.16 -32.92
N ARG A 144 12.10 -8.67 -34.15
CA ARG A 144 12.74 -9.43 -35.22
C ARG A 144 14.16 -9.80 -34.85
N THR A 145 14.57 -11.02 -35.16
CA THR A 145 15.94 -11.50 -34.95
C THR A 145 16.60 -11.83 -36.29
N ASN A 146 17.91 -11.62 -36.39
CA ASN A 146 18.67 -11.89 -37.61
C ASN A 146 18.92 -13.40 -37.84
N LYS A 147 18.60 -14.26 -36.85
CA LYS A 147 18.75 -15.71 -36.95
C LYS A 147 17.44 -16.33 -37.44
N ASN A 148 17.46 -16.92 -38.64
CA ASN A 148 16.38 -17.74 -39.22
C ASN A 148 15.00 -17.07 -39.22
N GLN A 149 14.93 -15.74 -39.42
CA GLN A 149 13.68 -14.97 -39.44
C GLN A 149 12.79 -15.17 -38.19
N ARG A 150 13.38 -15.57 -37.06
CA ARG A 150 12.65 -15.82 -35.82
C ARG A 150 12.29 -14.49 -35.16
N VAL A 151 11.19 -14.48 -34.43
CA VAL A 151 10.78 -13.36 -33.58
C VAL A 151 10.79 -13.78 -32.12
N LYS A 152 11.10 -12.85 -31.23
CA LYS A 152 11.02 -13.05 -29.77
C LYS A 152 9.97 -12.14 -29.16
N LEU A 153 9.16 -12.68 -28.25
CA LEU A 153 8.17 -11.90 -27.51
C LEU A 153 8.90 -11.01 -26.50
N ILE A 154 8.60 -9.71 -26.53
CA ILE A 154 9.11 -8.72 -25.58
C ILE A 154 8.04 -8.42 -24.54
N ILE A 155 6.80 -8.15 -24.97
CA ILE A 155 5.68 -7.81 -24.10
C ILE A 155 4.43 -8.52 -24.62
N GLY A 156 3.77 -9.35 -23.81
CA GLY A 156 2.47 -9.95 -24.13
C GLY A 156 1.32 -9.02 -23.77
N PHE A 157 0.21 -9.10 -24.51
CA PHE A 157 -0.99 -8.30 -24.27
C PHE A 157 -2.13 -9.20 -23.78
N GLU A 158 -2.51 -9.02 -22.51
CA GLU A 158 -3.60 -9.78 -21.89
C GLU A 158 -4.82 -8.92 -21.63
N LYS A 159 -6.04 -9.44 -21.81
CA LYS A 159 -7.27 -8.70 -21.44
C LYS A 159 -7.52 -8.70 -19.93
N SER A 160 -7.03 -9.72 -19.23
CA SER A 160 -7.19 -9.86 -17.79
C SER A 160 -5.98 -10.55 -17.15
N VAL A 161 -5.76 -10.26 -15.86
CA VAL A 161 -4.71 -10.91 -15.06
C VAL A 161 -5.31 -11.26 -13.69
N ASN A 162 -5.14 -12.51 -13.28
CA ASN A 162 -5.56 -12.97 -11.96
C ASN A 162 -4.46 -12.73 -10.92
N TYR A 163 -4.81 -12.10 -9.80
CA TYR A 163 -3.93 -11.80 -8.69
C TYR A 163 -4.29 -12.62 -7.46
N ARG A 164 -3.25 -13.12 -6.79
CA ARG A 164 -3.35 -13.66 -5.43
C ARG A 164 -2.97 -12.56 -4.43
N PRO A 165 -3.66 -12.44 -3.29
CA PRO A 165 -3.29 -11.48 -2.25
C PRO A 165 -1.89 -11.83 -1.72
N ARG A 166 -1.02 -10.82 -1.62
CA ARG A 166 0.38 -10.93 -1.16
C ARG A 166 0.72 -10.00 0.00
N PHE A 167 -0.06 -8.95 0.17
CA PHE A 167 0.15 -7.93 1.17
C PHE A 167 -0.98 -7.96 2.20
N PRO A 168 -0.80 -8.62 3.36
CA PRO A 168 -1.85 -8.79 4.36
C PRO A 168 -2.09 -7.49 5.16
N PHE A 169 -2.58 -6.46 4.48
CA PHE A 169 -2.70 -5.09 4.98
C PHE A 169 -3.52 -5.03 6.27
N TYR A 170 -4.72 -5.61 6.28
CA TYR A 170 -5.61 -5.56 7.44
C TYR A 170 -4.99 -6.25 8.67
N LEU A 171 -4.41 -7.43 8.48
CA LEU A 171 -3.78 -8.20 9.56
C LEU A 171 -2.56 -7.47 10.16
N ILE A 172 -1.71 -6.87 9.31
CA ILE A 172 -0.57 -6.07 9.78
C ILE A 172 -1.06 -4.89 10.61
N ALA A 173 -2.08 -4.20 10.10
CA ALA A 173 -2.61 -3.00 10.71
C ALA A 173 -3.27 -3.27 12.07
N GLU A 174 -4.05 -4.34 12.16
CA GLU A 174 -4.68 -4.81 13.39
C GLU A 174 -3.64 -5.20 14.44
N LYS A 175 -2.74 -6.14 14.11
CA LYS A 175 -1.70 -6.61 15.04
C LYS A 175 -0.80 -5.47 15.53
N PHE A 176 -0.37 -4.59 14.62
CA PHE A 176 0.48 -3.46 15.01
C PHE A 176 -0.26 -2.48 15.92
N SER A 177 -1.50 -2.13 15.59
CA SER A 177 -2.28 -1.18 16.39
C SER A 177 -2.59 -1.74 17.78
N ALA A 178 -2.99 -3.01 17.87
CA ALA A 178 -3.25 -3.68 19.15
C ALA A 178 -2.01 -3.67 20.06
N ASN A 179 -0.82 -3.91 19.49
CA ASN A 179 0.42 -3.97 20.27
C ASN A 179 0.92 -2.60 20.75
N VAL A 180 0.61 -1.51 20.03
CA VAL A 180 1.28 -0.22 20.26
C VAL A 180 0.33 0.84 20.81
N PHE A 181 -0.98 0.72 20.59
CA PHE A 181 -1.94 1.75 20.96
C PHE A 181 -1.95 2.07 22.45
N ASN A 182 -2.05 1.06 23.33
CA ASN A 182 -2.10 1.27 24.78
C ASN A 182 -0.88 2.07 25.28
N LYS A 183 0.31 1.72 24.80
CA LYS A 183 1.55 2.42 25.14
C LYS A 183 1.50 3.89 24.70
N ASN A 184 1.01 4.16 23.49
CA ASN A 184 0.82 5.52 22.99
C ASN A 184 -0.24 6.26 23.82
N PHE A 185 -1.33 5.61 24.20
CA PHE A 185 -2.38 6.20 25.02
C PHE A 185 -1.88 6.63 26.39
N VAL A 186 -1.22 5.74 27.13
CA VAL A 186 -0.63 6.07 28.45
C VAL A 186 0.33 7.25 28.33
N LYS A 187 1.20 7.25 27.32
CA LYS A 187 2.13 8.36 27.07
C LYS A 187 1.41 9.68 26.77
N SER A 188 0.40 9.64 25.91
CA SER A 188 -0.40 10.82 25.55
C SER A 188 -1.24 11.32 26.73
N PHE A 189 -1.79 10.42 27.54
CA PHE A 189 -2.57 10.74 28.72
C PHE A 189 -1.72 11.42 29.79
N ASN A 190 -0.56 10.84 30.15
CA ASN A 190 0.37 11.46 31.10
C ASN A 190 0.83 12.85 30.65
N ARG A 191 1.04 13.05 29.35
CA ARG A 191 1.36 14.38 28.80
C ARG A 191 0.18 15.35 28.95
N ALA A 192 -1.04 14.89 28.66
CA ALA A 192 -2.24 15.72 28.76
C ALA A 192 -2.54 16.13 30.21
N LEU A 193 -2.29 15.24 31.19
CA LEU A 193 -2.40 15.55 32.61
C LEU A 193 -1.43 16.64 33.05
N LYS A 194 -0.17 16.58 32.60
CA LYS A 194 0.84 17.61 32.91
C LYS A 194 0.50 18.98 32.32
N SER A 195 -0.24 19.01 31.22
CA SER A 195 -0.66 20.27 30.57
C SER A 195 -1.99 20.82 31.10
N ALA A 196 -2.71 20.05 31.90
CA ALA A 196 -3.94 20.50 32.55
C ALA A 196 -3.54 21.35 33.77
N LYS A 197 -3.63 22.67 33.62
CA LYS A 197 -3.63 23.60 34.75
C LYS A 197 -4.99 23.59 35.42
#